data_AF-A0A1G1HBM1-F1
#
_entry.id   AF-A0A1G1HBM1-F1
#
_cell.length_a   1.000
_cell.length_b   1.000
_cell.length_c   1.000
_cell.angle_alpha   90.00
_cell.angle_beta   90.00
_cell.angle_gamma   90.00
#
_symmetry.space_group_name_H-M   'P 1'
#
loop_
_entity.id
_entity.type
_entity.pdbx_description
1 polymer ?
#
loop_
_entity_poly.entity_id
_entity_poly.type
_entity_poly.pdbx_seq_one_letter_code
_entity_poly.pdbx_strand_id
1 'polypeptide(L)'
;MDEKALGPVEGPLQRARLHIRGGKRRLREGKISAGIATLYDALSGALQWYIAAPERRIKLTIQGGEDLNVDKVAHTVLVRSGVLDRSFDFEAFDRLTERALNQEMPGYDYRELLKGIEQAMTRLGVMPFDEAALPPEDPSTF
;
A
#
# COMPACT_ATOMS: atom_id res chain seq x y z
N MET A 1 -8.72 -14.60 -5.84
CA MET A 1 -8.14 -13.78 -6.92
C MET A 1 -6.90 -14.48 -7.42
N ASP A 2 -6.70 -14.60 -8.73
CA ASP A 2 -5.43 -15.05 -9.29
C ASP A 2 -4.61 -13.83 -9.76
N GLU A 3 -3.78 -13.29 -8.88
CA GLU A 3 -2.93 -12.12 -9.17
C GLU A 3 -1.94 -12.40 -10.31
N LYS A 4 -1.51 -13.66 -10.47
CA LYS A 4 -0.58 -14.06 -11.53
C LYS A 4 -1.23 -13.99 -12.91
N ALA A 5 -2.53 -14.21 -13.00
CA ALA A 5 -3.28 -14.08 -14.25
C ALA A 5 -3.40 -12.63 -14.74
N LEU A 6 -3.32 -11.65 -13.84
CA LEU A 6 -3.41 -10.21 -14.16
C LEU A 6 -2.07 -9.60 -14.58
N GLY A 7 -0.96 -10.30 -14.31
CA GLY A 7 0.38 -9.86 -14.67
C GLY A 7 0.95 -8.79 -13.74
N PRO A 8 2.18 -8.31 -14.04
CA PRO A 8 3.00 -7.53 -13.11
C PRO A 8 2.52 -6.11 -12.86
N VAL A 9 1.57 -5.60 -13.65
CA VAL A 9 1.01 -4.25 -13.51
C VAL A 9 -0.38 -4.33 -12.88
N GLU A 10 -1.32 -5.05 -13.51
CA GLU A 10 -2.70 -5.07 -13.04
C GLU A 10 -2.92 -5.87 -11.76
N GLY A 11 -2.10 -6.90 -11.51
CA GLY A 11 -2.13 -7.67 -10.27
C GLY A 11 -1.88 -6.79 -9.04
N PRO A 12 -0.72 -6.14 -8.94
CA PRO A 12 -0.41 -5.24 -7.82
C PRO A 12 -1.38 -4.06 -7.68
N LEU A 13 -1.90 -3.50 -8.79
CA LEU A 13 -2.92 -2.45 -8.73
C LEU A 13 -4.22 -2.95 -8.10
N GLN A 14 -4.72 -4.10 -8.55
CA GLN A 14 -5.95 -4.65 -8.01
C GLN A 14 -5.77 -5.07 -6.55
N ARG A 15 -4.61 -5.62 -6.18
CA ARG A 15 -4.23 -5.89 -4.79
C ARG A 15 -4.27 -4.62 -3.94
N ALA A 16 -3.63 -3.55 -4.42
CA ALA A 16 -3.61 -2.25 -3.74
C ALA A 16 -5.02 -1.72 -3.47
N ARG A 17 -5.91 -1.78 -4.47
CA ARG A 17 -7.31 -1.32 -4.37
C ARG A 17 -8.17 -2.18 -3.44
N LEU A 18 -8.04 -3.50 -3.50
CA LEU A 18 -8.77 -4.40 -2.61
C LEU A 18 -8.33 -4.20 -1.15
N HIS A 19 -7.02 -4.11 -0.92
CA HIS A 19 -6.48 -4.00 0.43
C HIS A 19 -6.68 -2.61 1.06
N ILE A 20 -6.68 -1.51 0.31
CA ILE A 20 -7.03 -0.21 0.89
C ILE A 20 -8.51 -0.18 1.34
N ARG A 21 -9.42 -0.76 0.56
CA ARG A 21 -10.84 -0.88 0.93
C ARG A 21 -11.01 -1.79 2.16
N GLY A 22 -10.44 -2.98 2.12
CA GLY A 22 -10.52 -3.97 3.20
C GLY A 22 -9.84 -3.49 4.49
N GLY A 23 -8.68 -2.85 4.38
CA GLY A 23 -7.96 -2.25 5.51
C GLY A 23 -8.78 -1.17 6.19
N LYS A 24 -9.38 -0.25 5.41
CA LYS A 24 -10.30 0.77 5.93
C LYS A 24 -11.51 0.16 6.63
N ARG A 25 -12.09 -0.92 6.08
CA ARG A 25 -13.20 -1.63 6.74
C ARG A 25 -12.77 -2.24 8.08
N ARG A 26 -11.67 -2.99 8.11
CA ARG A 26 -11.13 -3.61 9.34
C ARG A 26 -10.87 -2.59 10.45
N LEU A 27 -10.29 -1.45 10.10
CA LEU A 27 -10.06 -0.36 11.04
C LEU A 27 -11.37 0.20 11.64
N ARG A 28 -12.44 0.33 10.83
CA ARG A 28 -13.77 0.76 11.32
C ARG A 28 -14.44 -0.30 12.21
N GLU A 29 -14.18 -1.58 11.97
CA GLU A 29 -14.66 -2.70 12.80
C GLU A 29 -13.85 -2.89 14.10
N GLY A 30 -12.84 -2.05 14.36
CA GLY A 30 -11.97 -2.16 15.53
C GLY A 30 -10.90 -3.26 15.42
N LYS A 31 -10.78 -3.93 14.26
CA LYS A 31 -9.74 -4.93 13.96
C LYS A 31 -8.44 -4.23 13.58
N ILE A 32 -7.87 -3.48 14.53
CA ILE A 32 -6.81 -2.50 14.23
C ILE A 32 -5.56 -3.17 13.66
N SER A 33 -5.04 -4.22 14.31
CA SER A 33 -3.84 -4.92 13.86
C SER A 33 -3.99 -5.47 12.43
N ALA A 34 -5.10 -6.15 12.16
CA ALA A 34 -5.40 -6.68 10.82
C ALA A 34 -5.59 -5.56 9.78
N GLY A 35 -6.21 -4.45 10.17
CA GLY A 35 -6.35 -3.26 9.34
C GLY A 35 -4.98 -2.67 8.95
N ILE A 36 -4.07 -2.50 9.91
CA ILE A 36 -2.71 -1.99 9.67
C ILE A 36 -1.94 -2.91 8.71
N ALA A 37 -1.93 -4.22 8.97
CA ALA A 37 -1.27 -5.18 8.08
C ALA A 37 -1.86 -5.16 6.65
N THR A 38 -3.19 -5.10 6.54
CA THR A 38 -3.84 -4.99 5.22
C THR A 38 -3.44 -3.70 4.51
N LEU A 39 -3.35 -2.58 5.22
CA LEU A 39 -2.92 -1.31 4.64
C LEU A 39 -1.45 -1.33 4.18
N TYR A 40 -0.60 -2.11 4.85
CA TYR A 40 0.77 -2.31 4.42
C TYR A 40 0.81 -3.04 3.06
N ASP A 41 0.06 -4.14 2.94
CA ASP A 41 -0.08 -4.86 1.66
C ASP A 41 -0.66 -3.98 0.55
N ALA A 42 -1.56 -3.06 0.91
CA ALA A 42 -2.13 -2.10 -0.02
C ALA A 42 -1.06 -1.15 -0.58
N LEU A 43 -0.26 -0.55 0.31
CA LEU A 43 0.81 0.37 -0.07
C LEU A 43 1.91 -0.36 -0.84
N SER A 44 2.34 -1.54 -0.38
CA SER A 44 3.30 -2.40 -1.08
C SER A 44 2.84 -2.70 -2.51
N GLY A 45 1.57 -3.10 -2.69
CA GLY A 45 0.98 -3.28 -4.02
C GLY A 45 1.02 -2.02 -4.89
N ALA A 46 0.77 -0.85 -4.30
CA ALA A 46 0.82 0.42 -5.02
C ALA A 46 2.24 0.81 -5.46
N LEU A 47 3.25 0.58 -4.61
CA LEU A 47 4.65 0.79 -4.96
C LEU A 47 5.05 -0.12 -6.13
N GLN A 48 4.74 -1.42 -6.01
CA GLN A 48 5.01 -2.44 -7.03
C GLN A 48 4.34 -2.12 -8.37
N TRP A 49 3.07 -1.74 -8.34
CA TRP A 49 2.35 -1.29 -9.54
C TRP A 49 3.03 -0.12 -10.23
N TYR A 50 3.45 0.89 -9.46
CA TYR A 50 4.07 2.08 -10.03
C TYR A 50 5.41 1.75 -10.72
N ILE A 51 6.25 0.93 -10.09
CA ILE A 51 7.57 0.55 -10.63
C ILE A 51 7.51 -0.48 -11.77
N ALA A 52 6.39 -1.22 -11.88
CA ALA A 52 6.21 -2.24 -12.91
C ALA A 52 5.91 -1.64 -14.29
N ALA A 53 5.31 -0.45 -14.34
CA ALA A 53 4.98 0.25 -15.57
C ALA A 53 6.23 0.89 -16.22
N PRO A 54 6.70 0.44 -17.41
CA PRO A 54 7.94 0.92 -18.02
C PRO A 54 8.01 2.44 -18.21
N GLU A 55 6.89 3.05 -18.62
CA GLU A 55 6.74 4.49 -18.86
C GLU A 55 6.82 5.34 -17.59
N ARG A 56 6.55 4.75 -16.42
CA ARG A 56 6.73 5.38 -15.12
C ARG A 56 8.13 5.12 -14.59
N ARG A 57 8.60 3.88 -14.74
CA ARG A 57 9.91 3.43 -14.30
C ARG A 57 11.05 4.22 -14.92
N ILE A 58 10.97 4.60 -16.20
CA ILE A 58 11.99 5.40 -16.87
C ILE A 58 12.19 6.80 -16.26
N LYS A 59 11.18 7.31 -15.53
CA LYS A 59 11.24 8.61 -14.85
C LYS A 59 11.85 8.51 -13.45
N LEU A 60 12.15 7.30 -12.97
CA LEU A 60 12.70 7.09 -11.65
C LEU A 60 14.21 7.32 -11.64
N THR A 61 14.67 8.05 -10.63
CA THR A 61 16.09 8.20 -10.33
C THR A 61 16.54 6.98 -9.52
N ILE A 62 16.90 5.88 -10.21
CA ILE A 62 17.38 4.64 -9.61
C ILE A 62 18.92 4.67 -9.54
N GLN A 63 19.48 4.37 -8.39
CA GLN A 63 20.93 4.28 -8.17
C GLN A 63 21.41 2.84 -8.36
N GLY A 64 22.71 2.69 -8.68
CA GLY A 64 23.30 1.37 -8.92
C GLY A 64 23.21 0.47 -7.68
N GLY A 65 22.70 -0.76 -7.87
CA GLY A 65 22.57 -1.76 -6.81
C GLY A 65 21.28 -1.70 -5.99
N GLU A 66 20.37 -0.76 -6.28
CA GLU A 66 19.07 -0.72 -5.60
C GLU A 66 18.13 -1.83 -6.09
N ASP A 67 17.64 -2.66 -5.16
CA ASP A 67 16.63 -3.68 -5.43
C ASP A 67 15.22 -3.11 -5.20
N LEU A 68 14.50 -2.87 -6.29
CA LEU A 68 13.12 -2.35 -6.23
C LEU A 68 12.08 -3.38 -5.76
N ASN A 69 12.46 -4.64 -5.54
CA ASN A 69 11.58 -5.62 -4.90
C ASN A 69 11.51 -5.42 -3.37
N VAL A 70 12.40 -4.61 -2.80
CA VAL A 70 12.36 -4.23 -1.39
C VAL A 70 11.53 -2.96 -1.25
N ASP A 71 10.37 -3.04 -0.58
CA ASP A 71 9.40 -1.94 -0.48
C ASP A 71 10.02 -0.64 0.05
N LYS A 72 10.90 -0.73 1.06
CA LYS A 72 11.65 0.42 1.60
C LYS A 72 12.51 1.11 0.54
N VAL A 73 13.17 0.33 -0.32
CA VAL A 73 14.00 0.84 -1.41
C VAL A 73 13.10 1.46 -2.49
N ALA A 74 12.02 0.79 -2.88
CA ALA A 74 11.05 1.31 -3.84
C ALA A 74 10.45 2.65 -3.37
N HIS A 75 10.02 2.75 -2.11
CA HIS A 75 9.54 3.99 -1.52
C HIS A 75 10.61 5.10 -1.57
N THR A 76 11.85 4.79 -1.16
CA THR A 76 12.97 5.74 -1.19
C THR A 76 13.23 6.28 -2.59
N VAL A 77 13.21 5.40 -3.60
CA VAL A 77 13.38 5.77 -5.01
C VAL A 77 12.23 6.68 -5.47
N LEU A 78 10.98 6.37 -5.10
CA LEU A 78 9.81 7.16 -5.49
C LEU A 78 9.81 8.55 -4.86
N VAL A 79 10.22 8.66 -3.58
CA VAL A 79 10.43 9.96 -2.92
C VAL A 79 11.56 10.75 -3.58
N ARG A 80 12.70 10.11 -3.84
CA ARG A 80 13.85 10.74 -4.51
C ARG A 80 13.51 11.23 -5.91
N SER A 81 12.63 10.51 -6.60
CA SER A 81 12.16 10.84 -7.96
C SER A 81 11.03 11.88 -7.97
N GLY A 82 10.58 12.36 -6.81
CA GLY A 82 9.50 13.36 -6.68
C GLY A 82 8.10 12.82 -6.97
N VAL A 83 7.93 11.50 -7.06
CA VAL A 83 6.61 10.85 -7.24
C VAL A 83 5.84 10.90 -5.92
N LEU A 84 6.51 10.49 -4.85
CA LEU A 84 6.03 10.65 -3.48
C LEU A 84 6.71 11.87 -2.84
N ASP A 85 6.04 12.46 -1.86
CA ASP A 85 6.66 13.46 -1.00
C ASP A 85 7.18 12.82 0.30
N ARG A 86 7.74 13.62 1.20
CA ARG A 86 8.22 13.17 2.51
C ARG A 86 7.16 13.29 3.60
N SER A 87 5.87 13.43 3.24
CA SER A 87 4.81 13.57 4.23
C SER A 87 4.44 12.25 4.91
N PHE A 88 4.76 11.13 4.27
CA PHE A 88 4.53 9.78 4.78
C PHE A 88 5.84 9.14 5.27
N ASP A 89 5.89 8.79 6.56
CA ASP A 89 7.02 8.07 7.14
C ASP A 89 6.83 6.56 6.97
N PHE A 90 7.31 6.04 5.84
CA PHE A 90 7.25 4.61 5.53
C PHE A 90 7.99 3.76 6.57
N GLU A 91 9.09 4.24 7.14
CA GLU A 91 9.88 3.45 8.09
C GLU A 91 9.16 3.34 9.45
N ALA A 92 8.50 4.41 9.88
CA ALA A 92 7.61 4.35 11.04
C ALA A 92 6.42 3.40 10.79
N PHE A 93 5.85 3.42 9.58
CA PHE A 93 4.76 2.53 9.22
C PHE A 93 5.17 1.05 9.14
N ASP A 94 6.35 0.76 8.60
CA ASP A 94 6.93 -0.58 8.55
C ASP A 94 7.10 -1.16 9.96
N ARG A 95 7.72 -0.41 10.88
CA ARG A 95 7.83 -0.80 12.30
C ARG A 95 6.47 -0.96 12.99
N LEU A 96 5.51 -0.12 12.66
CA LEU A 96 4.16 -0.21 13.20
C LEU A 96 3.47 -1.50 12.72
N THR A 97 3.66 -1.86 11.46
CA THR A 97 3.10 -3.08 10.87
C THR A 97 3.72 -4.32 11.51
N GLU A 98 5.03 -4.36 11.69
CA GLU A 98 5.72 -5.40 12.46
C GLU A 98 5.12 -5.56 13.86
N ARG A 99 4.86 -4.45 14.56
CA ARG A 99 4.19 -4.50 15.87
C ARG A 99 2.76 -5.03 15.77
N ALA A 100 1.98 -4.60 14.77
CA ALA A 100 0.62 -5.05 14.55
C ALA A 100 0.53 -6.55 14.25
N LEU A 101 1.53 -7.12 13.57
CA LEU A 101 1.61 -8.55 13.28
C LEU A 101 1.94 -9.40 14.51
N ASN A 102 2.71 -8.85 15.45
CA ASN A 102 3.15 -9.57 16.64
C ASN A 102 2.28 -9.32 17.89
N GLN A 103 1.47 -8.26 17.91
CA GLN A 103 0.73 -7.80 19.09
C GLN A 103 -0.64 -7.25 18.70
N GLU A 104 -1.63 -7.48 19.56
CA GLU A 104 -2.90 -6.75 19.46
C GLU A 104 -2.69 -5.27 19.75
N MET A 105 -3.35 -4.40 18.99
CA MET A 105 -3.25 -2.94 19.11
C MET A 105 -4.59 -2.29 19.49
N PRO A 106 -5.24 -2.70 20.60
CA PRO A 106 -6.51 -2.14 20.99
C PRO A 106 -6.37 -0.63 21.27
N GLY A 107 -7.26 0.17 20.70
CA GLY A 107 -7.32 1.62 20.94
C GLY A 107 -6.23 2.44 20.27
N TYR A 108 -5.40 1.87 19.38
CA TYR A 108 -4.47 2.67 18.59
C TYR A 108 -5.21 3.64 17.65
N ASP A 109 -4.88 4.93 17.72
CA ASP A 109 -5.45 5.94 16.85
C ASP A 109 -4.79 5.93 15.46
N TYR A 110 -5.46 5.30 14.50
CA TYR A 110 -4.97 5.12 13.14
C TYR A 110 -5.28 6.29 12.19
N ARG A 111 -5.94 7.36 12.64
CA ARG A 111 -6.50 8.38 11.73
C ARG A 111 -5.45 9.10 10.90
N GLU A 112 -4.38 9.57 11.53
CA GLU A 112 -3.28 10.25 10.82
C GLU A 112 -2.49 9.28 9.93
N LEU A 113 -2.30 8.04 10.39
CA LEU A 113 -1.68 6.99 9.58
C LEU A 113 -2.48 6.74 8.29
N LEU A 114 -3.79 6.49 8.43
CA LEU A 114 -4.67 6.21 7.31
C LEU A 114 -4.68 7.37 6.31
N LYS A 115 -4.75 8.60 6.79
CA LYS A 115 -4.67 9.81 5.96
C LYS A 115 -3.36 9.88 5.17
N GLY A 116 -2.21 9.59 5.80
CA GLY A 116 -0.92 9.54 5.13
C GLY A 116 -0.86 8.48 4.03
N ILE A 117 -1.42 7.29 4.29
CA ILE A 117 -1.51 6.22 3.31
C ILE A 117 -2.40 6.63 2.14
N GLU A 118 -3.60 7.17 2.39
CA GLU A 118 -4.51 7.62 1.32
C GLU A 118 -3.88 8.71 0.44
N GLN A 119 -3.09 9.62 1.04
CA GLN A 119 -2.32 10.62 0.30
C GLN A 119 -1.25 9.99 -0.59
N ALA A 120 -0.47 9.03 -0.07
CA ALA A 120 0.52 8.29 -0.86
C ALA A 120 -0.15 7.52 -2.01
N MET A 121 -1.26 6.83 -1.74
CA MET A 121 -2.04 6.07 -2.72
C MET A 121 -2.60 6.98 -3.83
N THR A 122 -3.03 8.19 -3.47
CA THR A 122 -3.50 9.21 -4.43
C THR A 122 -2.35 9.70 -5.31
N ARG A 123 -1.19 10.00 -4.72
CA ARG A 123 0.01 10.43 -5.47
C ARG A 123 0.52 9.37 -6.44
N LEU A 124 0.45 8.10 -6.05
CA LEU A 124 0.79 6.98 -6.94
C LEU A 124 -0.22 6.79 -8.07
N GLY A 125 -1.44 7.34 -7.93
CA GLY A 125 -2.53 7.21 -8.89
C GLY A 125 -3.42 5.98 -8.66
N VAL A 126 -3.31 5.32 -7.50
CA VAL A 126 -4.19 4.20 -7.13
C VAL A 126 -5.58 4.72 -6.75
N MET A 127 -5.63 5.86 -6.06
CA MET A 127 -6.84 6.54 -5.62
C MET A 127 -7.05 7.89 -6.34
N PRO A 128 -8.30 8.35 -6.50
CA PRO A 128 -9.54 7.62 -6.20
C PRO A 128 -9.81 6.48 -7.19
N PHE A 129 -10.69 5.54 -6.83
CA PHE A 129 -11.18 4.49 -7.72
C PHE A 129 -12.64 4.14 -7.37
N ASP A 130 -13.32 3.45 -8.29
CA ASP A 130 -14.68 2.94 -8.04
C ASP A 130 -14.65 1.67 -7.19
N GLU A 131 -15.06 1.78 -5.93
CA GLU A 131 -15.13 0.63 -5.02
C GLU A 131 -16.16 -0.42 -5.43
N ALA A 132 -17.20 -0.04 -6.20
CA ALA A 132 -18.23 -0.96 -6.68
C ALA A 132 -17.74 -1.84 -7.85
N ALA A 133 -16.72 -1.38 -8.58
CA ALA A 133 -16.08 -2.14 -9.65
C ALA A 133 -15.13 -3.24 -9.14
N LEU A 134 -14.81 -3.24 -7.84
CA LEU A 134 -14.00 -4.29 -7.24
C LEU A 134 -14.85 -5.52 -6.89
N PRO A 135 -14.27 -6.73 -6.94
CA PRO A 135 -14.91 -7.93 -6.42
C PRO A 135 -15.47 -7.72 -5.01
N PRO A 136 -16.62 -8.34 -4.66
CA PRO A 136 -17.20 -8.21 -3.33
C PRO A 136 -16.21 -8.70 -2.26
N GLU A 137 -16.26 -8.06 -1.08
CA GLU A 137 -15.50 -8.54 0.07
C GLU A 137 -16.21 -9.75 0.66
N ASP A 138 -15.46 -10.83 0.93
CA ASP A 138 -15.99 -11.94 1.69
C ASP A 138 -16.04 -11.52 3.19
N PRO A 139 -17.22 -11.50 3.82
CA PRO A 139 -17.36 -11.13 5.23
C PRO A 139 -16.55 -12.03 6.17
N SER A 140 -16.23 -13.25 5.74
CA SER A 140 -15.47 -14.24 6.51
C SER A 140 -13.95 -14.04 6.43
N THR A 141 -13.46 -13.16 5.55
CA THR A 141 -12.03 -12.81 5.52
C THR A 141 -11.70 -11.93 6.73
N PHE A 142 -10.96 -12.51 7.68
CA PHE A 142 -10.52 -11.90 8.94
C PHE A 142 -9.79 -10.57 8.73
#